data_AF-A0A1Y3B1E7-F1
#
_entry.id   AF-A0A1Y3B1E7-F1
#
_cell.length_a   1.000
_cell.length_b   1.000
_cell.length_c   1.000
_cell.angle_alpha   90.00
_cell.angle_beta   90.00
_cell.angle_gamma   90.00
#
_symmetry.space_group_name_H-M   'P 1'
#
loop_
_entity.id
_entity.type
_entity.pdbx_description
1 polymer ?
#
loop_
_entity_poly.entity_id
_entity_poly.type
_entity_poly.pdbx_seq_one_letter_code
_entity_poly.pdbx_strand_id
1 'polypeptide(L)'
;MQLEASKQCFGEVIEITGADYIQKVNKAGDGIWVVLLLYRQGHPLCRQLQEIFKQLASQFVETKFLKSIASQCIPNFPDDNLPAVFIYLNGQLVKQLIGPIVFGMESITKEGMIFICLFHS
;
A
#
# COMPACT_ATOMS: atom_id res chain seq x y z
N MET A 1 -19.58 1.14 25.14
CA MET A 1 -20.03 0.82 23.77
C MET A 1 -18.85 0.17 23.08
N GLN A 2 -18.89 -1.15 22.94
CA GLN A 2 -17.85 -1.93 22.28
C GLN A 2 -18.28 -1.99 20.82
N LEU A 3 -17.79 -1.06 19.99
CA LEU A 3 -18.05 -1.10 18.55
C LEU A 3 -17.35 -2.34 18.02
N GLU A 4 -18.14 -3.33 17.65
CA GLU A 4 -17.75 -4.50 16.89
C GLU A 4 -16.86 -4.05 15.74
N ALA A 5 -15.56 -4.26 15.90
CA ALA A 5 -14.60 -4.17 14.80
C ALA A 5 -15.02 -5.26 13.82
N SER A 6 -15.92 -4.89 12.90
CA SER A 6 -16.25 -5.69 11.74
C SER A 6 -14.91 -6.13 11.18
N LYS A 7 -14.63 -7.43 11.21
CA LYS A 7 -13.45 -8.00 10.54
C LYS A 7 -13.56 -7.60 9.08
N GLN A 8 -12.99 -6.46 8.73
CA GLN A 8 -13.00 -5.95 7.37
C GLN A 8 -12.00 -6.82 6.62
N CYS A 9 -12.52 -7.86 5.98
CA CYS A 9 -11.76 -8.73 5.11
C CYS A 9 -11.60 -8.02 3.77
N PHE A 10 -10.53 -7.26 3.60
CA PHE A 10 -10.24 -6.57 2.35
C PHE A 10 -9.89 -7.58 1.25
N GLY A 11 -9.02 -8.56 1.53
CA GLY A 11 -8.75 -9.74 0.68
C GLY A 11 -8.22 -9.47 -0.74
N GLU A 12 -8.22 -8.21 -1.17
CA GLU A 12 -8.05 -7.72 -2.51
C GLU A 12 -7.28 -6.39 -2.48
N VAL A 13 -6.59 -6.09 -3.58
CA VAL A 13 -5.96 -4.79 -3.81
C VAL A 13 -6.94 -3.86 -4.53
N ILE A 14 -7.33 -2.78 -3.88
CA ILE A 14 -8.29 -1.82 -4.43
C ILE A 14 -7.53 -0.65 -5.08
N GLU A 15 -7.89 -0.31 -6.31
CA GLU A 15 -7.38 0.90 -6.95
C GLU A 15 -8.15 2.14 -6.49
N ILE A 16 -7.43 3.21 -6.16
CA ILE A 16 -7.99 4.49 -5.71
C ILE A 16 -7.44 5.66 -6.52
N THR A 17 -8.15 6.78 -6.52
CA THR A 17 -7.68 8.06 -7.06
C THR A 17 -7.32 9.01 -5.92
N GLY A 18 -6.66 10.13 -6.21
CA GLY A 18 -6.34 11.16 -5.20
C GLY A 18 -7.56 11.69 -4.44
N ALA A 19 -8.72 11.78 -5.09
CA ALA A 19 -9.96 12.22 -4.44
C ALA A 19 -10.43 11.24 -3.34
N ASP A 20 -10.14 9.96 -3.51
CA ASP A 20 -10.57 8.87 -2.64
C ASP A 20 -9.52 8.56 -1.55
N TYR A 21 -8.30 9.10 -1.70
CA TYR A 21 -7.18 8.93 -0.76
C TYR A 21 -7.56 9.28 0.68
N ILE A 22 -8.14 10.46 0.93
CA ILE A 22 -8.47 10.87 2.30
C ILE A 22 -9.48 9.90 2.94
N GLN A 23 -10.49 9.47 2.18
CA GLN A 23 -11.50 8.57 2.72
C GLN A 23 -10.98 7.15 2.93
N LYS A 24 -10.26 6.58 1.96
CA LYS A 24 -9.84 5.18 2.04
C LYS A 24 -8.54 4.96 2.79
N VAL A 25 -7.68 5.97 2.91
CA VAL A 25 -6.39 5.93 3.62
C VAL A 25 -6.50 6.57 5.00
N ASN A 26 -6.81 7.87 5.10
CA ASN A 26 -6.84 8.55 6.39
C ASN A 26 -8.07 8.19 7.23
N LYS A 27 -9.21 7.87 6.60
CA LYS A 27 -10.46 7.49 7.28
C LYS A 27 -10.80 6.00 7.11
N ALA A 28 -9.79 5.13 7.03
CA ALA A 28 -10.00 3.69 6.87
C ALA A 28 -10.73 3.05 8.07
N GLY A 29 -10.50 3.59 9.28
CA GLY A 29 -11.04 3.13 10.55
C GLY A 29 -9.93 2.93 11.59
N ASP A 30 -10.32 2.70 12.85
CA ASP A 30 -9.38 2.43 13.95
C ASP A 30 -8.98 0.95 13.96
N GLY A 31 -7.70 0.68 14.19
CA GLY A 31 -7.10 -0.66 14.15
C GLY A 31 -6.82 -1.21 12.74
N ILE A 32 -7.02 -0.40 11.68
CA ILE A 32 -6.88 -0.88 10.29
C ILE A 32 -5.56 -0.42 9.69
N TRP A 33 -4.79 -1.40 9.24
CA TRP A 33 -3.58 -1.19 8.46
C TRP A 33 -3.95 -0.85 7.02
N VAL A 34 -3.40 0.24 6.50
CA VAL A 34 -3.58 0.63 5.10
C VAL A 34 -2.23 0.69 4.43
N VAL A 35 -2.05 -0.11 3.39
CA VAL A 35 -0.83 -0.15 2.59
C VAL A 35 -1.14 0.39 1.20
N LEU A 36 -0.69 1.60 0.91
CA LEU A 36 -0.89 2.27 -0.38
C LEU A 36 0.35 2.14 -1.25
N LEU A 37 0.20 1.52 -2.42
CA LEU A 37 1.19 1.49 -3.48
C LEU A 37 0.96 2.63 -4.48
N LEU A 38 1.91 3.56 -4.55
CA LEU A 38 2.02 4.50 -5.67
C LEU A 38 2.87 3.89 -6.76
N TYR A 39 2.29 3.80 -7.96
CA TYR A 39 2.95 3.24 -9.12
C TYR A 39 2.80 4.12 -10.36
N ARG A 40 3.61 3.83 -11.38
CA ARG A 40 3.51 4.42 -12.72
C ARG A 40 3.31 3.31 -13.74
N GLN A 41 2.47 3.58 -14.73
CA GLN A 41 2.26 2.66 -15.86
C GLN A 41 3.54 2.54 -16.70
N GLY A 42 3.88 1.32 -17.09
CA GLY A 42 5.07 1.05 -17.92
C GLY A 42 6.37 0.78 -17.15
N HIS A 43 6.41 0.94 -15.82
CA HIS A 43 7.60 0.61 -15.04
C HIS A 43 7.62 -0.88 -14.63
N PRO A 44 8.67 -1.67 -14.94
CA PRO A 44 8.70 -3.11 -14.68
C PRO A 44 8.58 -3.45 -13.19
N LEU A 45 9.33 -2.76 -12.32
CA LEU A 45 9.25 -2.95 -10.86
C LEU A 45 7.83 -2.70 -10.30
N CYS A 46 7.12 -1.69 -10.81
CA CYS A 46 5.75 -1.41 -10.41
C CYS A 46 4.79 -2.56 -10.74
N ARG A 47 5.01 -3.23 -11.89
CA ARG A 47 4.20 -4.39 -12.28
C ARG A 47 4.46 -5.57 -11.34
N GLN A 48 5.71 -5.85 -11.01
CA GLN A 48 6.06 -6.90 -10.04
C GLN A 48 5.43 -6.61 -8.67
N LEU A 49 5.50 -5.36 -8.20
CA LEU A 49 4.97 -4.99 -6.90
C LEU A 49 3.45 -5.14 -6.81
N GLN A 50 2.73 -4.80 -7.88
CA GLN A 50 1.28 -4.99 -7.97
C GLN A 50 0.89 -6.47 -7.85
N GLU A 51 1.63 -7.38 -8.51
CA GLU A 51 1.36 -8.81 -8.42
C GLU A 51 1.64 -9.36 -7.01
N ILE A 52 2.72 -8.90 -6.37
CA ILE A 52 3.02 -9.25 -4.97
C ILE A 52 1.92 -8.74 -4.05
N PHE A 53 1.47 -7.49 -4.22
CA PHE A 53 0.39 -6.89 -3.44
C PHE A 53 -0.90 -7.72 -3.54
N LYS A 54 -1.26 -8.22 -4.72
CA LYS A 54 -2.43 -9.10 -4.89
C LYS A 54 -2.32 -10.37 -4.04
N GLN A 55 -1.15 -11.00 -4.05
CA GLN A 55 -0.91 -12.18 -3.23
C GLN A 55 -0.94 -11.87 -1.73
N LEU A 56 -0.44 -10.71 -1.32
CA LEU A 56 -0.46 -10.29 0.08
C LEU A 56 -1.86 -9.94 0.55
N ALA A 57 -2.65 -9.25 -0.27
CA ALA A 57 -4.03 -8.89 0.08
C ALA A 57 -4.89 -10.12 0.40
N SER A 58 -4.71 -11.20 -0.37
CA SER A 58 -5.41 -12.47 -0.11
C SER A 58 -4.89 -13.20 1.15
N GLN A 59 -3.66 -12.95 1.59
CA GLN A 59 -3.08 -13.58 2.78
C GLN A 59 -3.39 -12.77 4.05
N PHE A 60 -3.34 -11.44 3.94
CA PHE A 60 -3.52 -10.47 5.04
C PHE A 60 -4.86 -9.75 4.87
N VAL A 61 -5.96 -10.48 5.07
CA VAL A 61 -7.32 -9.96 4.87
C VAL A 61 -7.66 -8.79 5.79
N GLU A 62 -7.00 -8.69 6.94
CA GLU A 62 -7.18 -7.61 7.92
C GLU A 62 -6.49 -6.30 7.51
N THR A 63 -5.57 -6.37 6.54
CA THR A 63 -4.86 -5.21 6.00
C THR A 63 -5.47 -4.76 4.69
N LYS A 64 -5.69 -3.44 4.57
CA LYS A 64 -6.23 -2.81 3.39
C LYS A 64 -5.11 -2.49 2.40
N PHE A 65 -5.02 -3.26 1.32
CA PHE A 65 -4.08 -2.98 0.24
C PHE A 65 -4.73 -2.09 -0.80
N LEU A 66 -4.10 -0.95 -1.05
CA LEU A 66 -4.54 0.04 -2.02
C LEU A 66 -3.44 0.28 -3.05
N LYS A 67 -3.84 0.64 -4.26
CA LYS A 67 -2.90 1.10 -5.29
C LYS A 67 -3.43 2.35 -5.97
N SER A 68 -2.54 3.23 -6.40
CA SER A 68 -2.91 4.42 -7.16
C SER A 68 -1.79 4.83 -8.11
N ILE A 69 -2.16 5.49 -9.20
CA ILE A 69 -1.18 6.11 -10.08
C ILE A 69 -0.60 7.32 -9.36
N ALA A 70 0.72 7.39 -9.22
CA ALA A 70 1.40 8.45 -8.48
C ALA A 70 0.91 9.86 -8.89
N SER A 71 0.84 10.12 -10.20
CA SER A 71 0.35 11.38 -10.77
C SER A 71 -1.13 11.70 -10.47
N GLN A 72 -1.98 10.68 -10.27
CA GLN A 72 -3.39 10.89 -9.90
C GLN A 72 -3.60 11.15 -8.41
N CYS A 73 -2.67 10.69 -7.58
CA CYS A 73 -2.77 10.80 -6.13
C CYS A 73 -2.01 12.02 -5.61
N ILE A 74 -0.77 12.22 -6.10
CA ILE A 74 0.12 13.30 -5.71
C ILE A 74 0.59 14.01 -6.98
N PRO A 75 0.13 15.25 -7.23
CA PRO A 75 0.57 16.02 -8.39
C PRO A 75 2.07 16.30 -8.27
N ASN A 76 2.81 16.12 -9.37
CA ASN A 76 4.27 16.30 -9.44
C ASN A 76 5.09 15.36 -8.55
N PHE A 77 4.59 14.16 -8.22
CA PHE A 77 5.42 13.16 -7.54
C PHE A 77 6.61 12.75 -8.44
N PRO A 78 7.86 12.83 -7.94
CA PRO A 78 9.04 12.51 -8.74
C PRO A 78 9.06 11.02 -9.10
N ASP A 79 9.28 10.72 -10.37
CA ASP A 79 9.16 9.34 -10.85
C ASP A 79 10.37 8.47 -10.50
N ASP A 80 11.51 9.09 -10.23
CA ASP A 80 12.70 8.42 -9.68
C ASP A 80 12.41 7.76 -8.32
N ASN A 81 11.42 8.31 -7.60
CA ASN A 81 10.95 7.82 -6.32
C ASN A 81 9.94 6.67 -6.45
N LEU A 82 9.61 6.22 -7.67
CA LEU A 82 8.69 5.11 -7.90
C LEU A 82 9.44 3.79 -8.13
N PRO A 83 8.89 2.64 -7.69
CA PRO A 83 7.65 2.50 -6.92
C PRO A 83 7.77 3.03 -5.48
N ALA A 84 6.66 3.52 -4.92
CA ALA A 84 6.60 3.97 -3.52
C ALA A 84 5.45 3.29 -2.78
N VAL A 85 5.69 2.85 -1.54
CA VAL A 85 4.69 2.24 -0.67
C VAL A 85 4.59 3.05 0.62
N PHE A 86 3.36 3.40 0.98
CA PHE A 86 3.04 4.13 2.20
C PHE A 86 2.17 3.27 3.09
N ILE A 87 2.54 3.17 4.36
CA ILE A 87 1.87 2.35 5.37
C ILE A 87 1.26 3.28 6.39
N TYR A 88 -0.05 3.19 6.55
CA TYR A 88 -0.82 3.95 7.51
C TYR A 88 -1.45 3.03 8.54
N LEU A 89 -1.58 3.54 9.76
CA LEU A 89 -2.34 2.92 10.84
C LEU A 89 -3.09 4.04 11.56
N ASN A 90 -4.40 3.87 11.79
CA ASN A 90 -5.23 4.87 12.46
C ASN A 90 -5.14 6.27 11.83
N GLY A 91 -5.00 6.30 10.50
CA GLY A 91 -4.85 7.53 9.72
C GLY A 91 -3.47 8.20 9.80
N GLN A 92 -2.53 7.65 10.57
CA GLN A 92 -1.17 8.15 10.71
C GLN A 92 -0.20 7.37 9.81
N LEU A 93 0.73 8.07 9.17
CA LEU A 93 1.78 7.44 8.38
C LEU A 93 2.79 6.77 9.32
N VAL A 94 2.81 5.44 9.30
CA VAL A 94 3.76 4.63 10.10
C VAL A 94 5.10 4.53 9.38
N LYS A 95 5.05 4.26 8.07
CA LYS A 95 6.26 4.02 7.29
C LYS A 95 6.05 4.37 5.82
N GLN A 96 7.11 4.85 5.19
CA GLN A 96 7.15 5.08 3.75
C GLN A 96 8.40 4.43 3.17
N LEU A 97 8.23 3.78 2.03
CA LEU A 97 9.27 3.09 1.28
C LEU A 97 9.26 3.71 -0.11
N ILE A 98 10.30 4.48 -0.43
CA ILE A 98 10.31 5.32 -1.61
C ILE A 98 11.53 4.95 -2.46
N GLY A 99 11.30 4.72 -3.75
CA GLY A 99 12.33 4.46 -4.73
C GLY A 99 12.79 3.00 -4.80
N PRO A 100 13.36 2.60 -5.94
CA PRO A 100 13.72 1.21 -6.23
C PRO A 100 14.78 0.64 -5.30
N ILE A 101 15.65 1.48 -4.74
CA ILE A 101 16.73 1.09 -3.82
C ILE A 101 16.15 0.38 -2.58
N VAL A 102 15.03 0.88 -2.06
CA VAL A 102 14.37 0.32 -0.87
C VAL A 102 13.73 -1.04 -1.17
N PHE A 103 13.33 -1.28 -2.41
CA PHE A 103 12.69 -2.53 -2.84
C PHE A 103 13.65 -3.55 -3.44
N GLY A 104 14.96 -3.25 -3.53
CA GLY A 104 15.98 -4.20 -3.97
C GLY A 104 16.63 -3.92 -5.33
N MET A 105 16.54 -2.70 -5.87
CA MET A 105 17.09 -2.23 -7.16
C MET A 105 16.68 -3.03 -8.41
N GLU A 106 16.90 -4.34 -8.46
CA GLU A 106 16.68 -5.21 -9.61
C GLU A 106 15.40 -6.04 -9.52
N SER A 107 14.98 -6.46 -8.33
CA SER A 107 13.75 -7.25 -8.16
C SER A 107 13.20 -7.18 -6.76
N ILE A 108 11.88 -7.05 -6.67
CA ILE A 108 11.18 -6.97 -5.40
C ILE A 108 10.77 -8.38 -4.97
N THR A 109 11.29 -8.85 -3.85
CA THR A 109 10.98 -10.17 -3.33
C THR A 109 9.72 -10.13 -2.48
N LYS A 110 8.84 -11.13 -2.65
CA LYS A 110 7.62 -11.30 -1.83
C LYS A 110 7.96 -11.31 -0.34
N GLU A 111 9.02 -11.98 0.05
CA GLU A 111 9.47 -12.09 1.45
C GLU A 111 9.80 -10.73 2.07
N GLY A 112 10.46 -9.83 1.33
CA GLY A 112 10.73 -8.47 1.82
C GLY A 112 9.45 -7.68 2.09
N MET A 113 8.44 -7.83 1.24
CA MET A 113 7.12 -7.21 1.43
C MET A 113 6.32 -7.85 2.57
N ILE A 114 6.38 -9.18 2.72
CA ILE A 114 5.80 -9.89 3.86
C ILE A 114 6.42 -9.39 5.16
N PHE A 115 7.76 -9.30 5.19
CA PHE A 115 8.48 -8.86 6.37
C PHE A 115 8.04 -7.47 6.81
N ILE A 116 7.82 -6.55 5.87
CA ILE A 116 7.30 -5.21 6.16
C ILE A 116 5.90 -5.25 6.79
N CYS A 117 5.03 -6.16 6.35
CA CYS A 117 3.70 -6.35 6.95
C CYS A 117 3.78 -7.03 8.33
N LEU A 118 4.71 -7.98 8.53
CA LEU A 118 4.84 -8.75 9.78
C LEU A 118 5.56 -7.99 10.90
N PHE A 119 6.55 -7.15 10.58
CA PHE A 119 7.39 -6.50 11.61
C PHE A 119 6.71 -5.36 12.38
N HIS A 120 5.45 -5.05 12.09
CA HIS A 120 4.69 -4.02 12.77
C HIS A 120 3.45 -4.55 13.51
N SER A 121 3.29 -5.89 13.58
CA SER A 121 2.24 -6.55 14.37
C SER A 121 2.71 -6.99 15.74
#